data_AF-A0A9P7AZV1-F1
#
_entry.id   AF-A0A9P7AZV1-F1
#
_cell.length_a   1.000
_cell.length_b   1.000
_cell.length_c   1.000
_cell.angle_alpha   90.00
_cell.angle_beta   90.00
_cell.angle_gamma   90.00
#
_symmetry.space_group_name_H-M   'P 1'
#
loop_
_entity.id
_entity.type
_entity.pdbx_description
1 polymer ?
#
loop_
_entity_poly.entity_id
_entity_poly.type
_entity_poly.pdbx_seq_one_letter_code
_entity_poly.pdbx_strand_id
1 'polypeptide(L)'
;MGHADEYTQTIYDPDVHLFPSSHTDISEEYLVGSDGGLEHTAALFASCKDWLEQAMRNDIILFPPQFYLMFLLAPFLNVSSSSSLSTEDLQSQRDEVLEFLTGDGDGKGVKWADKVMSPIGLLMRKSDGRSVLALDKPGPELKDSGRRGDEKRVVLVKFSKEGPRNVEVRLRKEILDEEKSTAAKDAKL
;
A
#
# COMPACT_ATOMS: atom_id res chain seq x y z
N MET A 1 29.56 -9.08 18.85
CA MET A 1 28.20 -9.15 19.39
C MET A 1 27.56 -7.82 19.04
N GLY A 2 27.02 -7.71 17.82
CA GLY A 2 26.53 -6.44 17.27
C GLY A 2 25.03 -6.37 17.43
N HIS A 3 24.55 -5.35 18.14
CA HIS A 3 23.15 -4.94 18.14
C HIS A 3 22.83 -4.43 16.73
N ALA A 4 21.82 -5.02 16.09
CA ALA A 4 21.21 -4.46 14.90
C ALA A 4 20.02 -3.62 15.38
N ASP A 5 20.07 -2.32 15.13
CA ASP A 5 18.97 -1.40 15.40
C ASP A 5 17.85 -1.68 14.38
N GLU A 6 16.70 -2.11 14.90
CA GLU A 6 15.53 -2.50 14.13
C GLU A 6 14.74 -1.23 13.78
N TYR A 7 14.93 -0.70 12.57
CA TYR A 7 14.15 0.42 12.04
C TYR A 7 12.78 -0.08 11.56
N THR A 8 11.76 0.00 12.41
CA THR A 8 10.35 -0.15 12.01
C THR A 8 9.68 1.21 11.93
N GLN A 9 9.55 1.74 10.71
CA GLN A 9 8.74 2.94 10.47
C GLN A 9 7.26 2.53 10.38
N THR A 10 6.47 2.87 11.39
CA THR A 10 5.01 2.65 11.41
C THR A 10 4.33 3.91 10.89
N ILE A 11 3.61 3.81 9.77
CA ILE A 11 2.83 4.91 9.21
C ILE A 11 1.53 5.04 10.02
N TYR A 12 1.36 6.16 10.71
CA TYR A 12 0.09 6.60 11.28
C TYR A 12 -0.62 7.54 10.29
N ASP A 13 -1.93 7.36 10.16
CA ASP A 13 -2.86 8.27 9.47
C ASP A 13 -3.62 9.07 10.54
N PRO A 14 -3.29 10.34 10.80
CA PRO A 14 -3.90 11.13 11.87
C PRO A 14 -5.14 11.94 11.43
N ASP A 15 -5.86 11.58 10.37
CA ASP A 15 -7.08 12.32 9.96
C ASP A 15 -8.32 12.13 10.87
N VAL A 16 -8.10 11.71 12.11
CA VAL A 16 -9.09 11.82 13.20
C VAL A 16 -8.45 12.63 14.33
N HIS A 17 -8.39 13.96 14.19
CA HIS A 17 -8.80 14.95 15.22
C HIS A 17 -8.39 16.39 14.84
N LEU A 18 -9.42 17.24 14.72
CA LEU A 18 -9.45 18.68 15.02
C LEU A 18 -8.43 19.62 14.34
N PHE A 19 -8.95 20.48 13.45
CA PHE A 19 -8.36 21.80 13.16
C PHE A 19 -8.19 22.63 14.44
N PRO A 20 -7.08 23.39 14.55
CA PRO A 20 -7.18 24.77 14.97
C PRO A 20 -6.51 25.71 13.97
N SER A 21 -7.25 26.78 13.62
CA SER A 21 -6.72 27.96 12.95
C SER A 21 -5.60 28.61 13.77
N SER A 22 -4.47 28.91 13.15
CA SER A 22 -3.81 30.23 13.04
C SER A 22 -2.28 30.13 13.03
N HIS A 23 -1.67 30.81 12.04
CA HIS A 23 -0.29 31.28 11.91
C HIS A 23 0.82 30.66 12.81
N THR A 24 1.88 30.11 12.22
CA THR A 24 3.17 30.79 11.86
C THR A 24 4.18 29.74 11.37
N ASP A 25 5.04 30.13 10.42
CA ASP A 25 6.21 29.41 9.90
C ASP A 25 7.02 28.68 10.99
N ILE A 26 7.23 27.36 10.85
CA ILE A 26 8.31 26.60 11.51
C ILE A 26 8.50 25.25 10.82
N SER A 27 9.73 25.00 10.35
CA SER A 27 10.24 23.69 10.01
C SER A 27 10.34 22.83 11.28
N GLU A 28 9.30 22.05 11.58
CA GLU A 28 9.25 21.16 12.74
C GLU A 28 9.12 19.70 12.29
N GLU A 29 10.21 18.96 12.46
CA GLU A 29 10.21 17.51 12.60
C GLU A 29 9.49 17.18 13.93
N TYR A 30 8.26 16.70 13.86
CA TYR A 30 7.46 16.38 15.05
C TYR A 30 7.89 15.02 15.61
N LEU A 31 8.81 15.04 16.58
CA LEU A 31 9.30 13.84 17.27
C LEU A 31 8.26 13.38 18.31
N VAL A 32 7.44 12.39 17.97
CA VAL A 32 6.54 11.73 18.94
C VAL A 32 7.24 10.45 19.43
N GLY A 33 7.79 10.47 20.65
CA GLY A 33 8.40 9.30 21.30
C GLY A 33 7.66 8.93 22.59
N SER A 34 7.23 7.66 22.71
CA SER A 34 6.48 7.13 23.87
C SER A 34 7.37 6.45 24.92
N ASP A 35 8.70 6.47 24.79
CA ASP A 35 9.58 5.61 25.61
C ASP A 35 10.90 6.26 26.03
N GLY A 36 11.01 7.59 25.98
CA GLY A 36 12.23 8.29 26.41
C GLY A 36 13.30 8.42 25.32
N GLY A 37 12.93 8.27 24.05
CA GLY A 37 13.76 8.71 22.90
C GLY A 37 14.70 7.65 22.35
N LEU A 38 14.41 6.36 22.56
CA LEU A 38 15.17 5.24 22.00
C LEU A 38 14.58 4.71 20.69
N GLU A 39 13.26 4.85 20.50
CA GLU A 39 12.63 4.67 19.21
C GLU A 39 12.59 6.01 18.45
N HIS A 40 13.52 6.20 17.51
CA HIS A 40 13.52 7.32 16.58
C HIS A 40 12.34 7.21 15.61
N THR A 41 11.15 7.59 16.07
CA THR A 41 9.94 7.70 15.24
C THR A 41 9.89 9.08 14.63
N ALA A 42 10.41 9.22 13.41
CA ALA A 42 10.24 10.43 12.61
C ALA A 42 8.91 10.36 11.84
N ALA A 43 8.02 11.33 12.07
CA ALA A 43 6.81 11.52 11.26
C ALA A 43 7.15 12.45 10.09
N LEU A 44 7.19 11.89 8.88
CA LEU A 44 7.41 12.64 7.65
C LEU A 44 6.09 12.71 6.87
N PHE A 45 5.85 13.82 6.20
CA PHE A 45 4.77 13.95 5.23
C PHE A 45 5.34 13.73 3.83
N ALA A 46 4.76 12.80 3.08
CA ALA A 46 5.09 12.58 1.68
C ALA A 46 3.86 12.12 0.92
N SER A 47 3.88 12.28 -0.41
CA SER A 47 2.77 11.83 -1.25
C SER A 47 2.68 10.30 -1.27
N CYS A 48 1.51 9.76 -1.66
CA CYS A 48 1.36 8.31 -1.86
C CYS A 48 2.42 7.77 -2.83
N LYS A 49 2.75 8.53 -3.88
CA LYS A 49 3.75 8.15 -4.88
C LYS A 49 5.15 8.09 -4.28
N ASP A 50 5.55 9.09 -3.49
CA ASP A 50 6.89 9.13 -2.88
C ASP A 50 7.09 7.95 -1.92
N TRP A 51 6.07 7.60 -1.14
CA TRP A 51 6.12 6.44 -0.26
C TRP A 51 6.18 5.11 -1.02
N LEU A 52 5.41 4.96 -2.09
CA LEU A 52 5.48 3.78 -2.96
C LEU A 52 6.87 3.64 -3.58
N GLU A 53 7.46 4.73 -4.07
CA GLU A 53 8.80 4.73 -4.66
C GLU A 53 9.88 4.36 -3.63
N GLN A 54 9.81 4.89 -2.40
CA GLN A 54 10.71 4.52 -1.32
C GLN A 54 10.58 3.02 -0.96
N ALA A 55 9.35 2.50 -0.87
CA ALA A 55 9.11 1.08 -0.60
C ALA A 55 9.59 0.18 -1.74
N MET A 56 9.45 0.61 -3.01
CA MET A 56 9.98 -0.11 -4.18
C MET A 56 11.51 -0.12 -4.21
N ARG A 57 12.17 0.94 -3.70
CA ARG A 57 13.62 0.99 -3.50
C ARG A 57 14.11 0.23 -2.27
N ASN A 58 13.19 -0.27 -1.44
CA ASN A 58 13.45 -0.90 -0.15
C ASN A 58 14.05 0.06 0.90
N ASP A 59 13.84 1.37 0.73
CA ASP A 59 14.25 2.40 1.70
C ASP A 59 13.37 2.37 2.95
N ILE A 60 12.10 1.99 2.78
CA ILE A 60 11.12 1.81 3.86
C ILE A 60 10.37 0.49 3.74
N ILE A 61 9.65 0.13 4.81
CA ILE A 61 8.76 -1.02 4.84
C ILE A 61 7.32 -0.55 4.68
N LEU A 62 6.65 -1.03 3.63
CA LEU A 62 5.19 -1.01 3.55
C LEU A 62 4.68 -2.45 3.55
N PHE A 63 3.79 -2.78 4.49
CA PHE A 63 3.12 -4.07 4.45
C PHE A 63 2.16 -4.14 3.25
N PRO A 64 1.90 -5.35 2.71
CA PRO A 64 1.09 -5.50 1.50
C PRO A 64 -0.27 -4.77 1.50
N PRO A 65 -1.06 -4.75 2.61
CA PRO A 65 -2.28 -3.94 2.65
C PRO A 65 -2.01 -2.44 2.51
N GLN A 66 -0.99 -1.91 3.18
CA GLN A 66 -0.63 -0.49 3.15
C GLN A 66 -0.18 -0.08 1.74
N PHE A 67 0.77 -0.82 1.16
CA PHE A 67 1.27 -0.56 -0.19
C PHE A 67 0.14 -0.56 -1.22
N TYR A 68 -0.77 -1.54 -1.13
CA TYR A 68 -1.84 -1.67 -2.09
C TYR A 68 -2.88 -0.54 -2.00
N LEU A 69 -3.26 -0.11 -0.79
CA LEU A 69 -4.18 1.03 -0.62
C LEU A 69 -3.56 2.32 -1.16
N MET A 70 -2.28 2.57 -0.86
CA MET A 70 -1.55 3.72 -1.40
C MET A 70 -1.43 3.66 -2.92
N PHE A 71 -1.18 2.48 -3.49
CA PHE A 71 -1.14 2.28 -4.94
C PHE A 71 -2.47 2.63 -5.62
N LEU A 72 -3.61 2.30 -4.99
CA LEU A 72 -4.94 2.66 -5.52
C LEU A 72 -5.22 4.16 -5.47
N LEU A 73 -4.74 4.84 -4.42
CA LEU A 73 -5.03 6.26 -4.19
C LEU A 73 -4.03 7.20 -4.88
N ALA A 74 -2.81 6.74 -5.16
CA ALA A 74 -1.74 7.54 -5.77
C ALA A 74 -2.13 8.28 -7.06
N PRO A 75 -2.97 7.73 -7.96
CA PRO A 75 -3.42 8.46 -9.15
C PRO A 75 -4.25 9.72 -8.84
N PHE A 76 -4.93 9.77 -7.70
CA PHE A 76 -5.83 10.86 -7.32
C PHE A 76 -5.16 11.85 -6.36
N LEU A 77 -4.37 11.34 -5.42
CA LEU A 77 -3.73 12.14 -4.35
C LEU A 77 -2.34 12.65 -4.76
N ASN A 78 -2.23 13.18 -5.98
CA ASN A 78 -0.97 13.65 -6.51
C ASN A 78 -0.68 15.08 -6.02
N VAL A 79 0.21 15.21 -5.06
CA VAL A 79 0.80 16.49 -4.69
C VAL A 79 2.12 16.60 -5.45
N SER A 80 2.23 17.49 -6.43
CA SER A 80 3.56 17.92 -6.87
C SER A 80 4.23 18.56 -5.66
N SER A 81 5.25 17.91 -5.12
CA SER A 81 5.96 18.27 -3.88
C SER A 81 6.58 19.68 -3.86
N SER A 82 6.47 20.42 -4.97
CA SER A 82 6.96 21.78 -5.16
C SER A 82 5.87 22.87 -5.20
N SER A 83 4.58 22.52 -5.14
CA SER A 83 3.48 23.49 -5.23
C SER A 83 2.50 23.32 -4.08
N SER A 84 2.23 24.40 -3.34
CA SER A 84 1.12 24.47 -2.40
C SER A 84 -0.19 24.27 -3.16
N LEU A 85 -0.94 23.21 -2.84
CA LEU A 85 -2.27 23.01 -3.39
C LEU A 85 -3.24 24.04 -2.80
N SER A 86 -4.12 24.56 -3.65
CA SER A 86 -5.25 25.37 -3.17
C SER A 86 -6.30 24.49 -2.51
N THR A 87 -7.21 25.11 -1.75
CA THR A 87 -8.37 24.40 -1.18
C THR A 87 -9.22 23.77 -2.28
N GLU A 88 -9.35 24.45 -3.42
CA GLU A 88 -10.07 23.98 -4.60
C GLU A 88 -9.41 22.74 -5.20
N ASP A 89 -8.07 22.69 -5.30
CA ASP A 89 -7.34 21.51 -5.78
C ASP A 89 -7.55 20.31 -4.85
N LEU A 90 -7.45 20.54 -3.53
CA LEU A 90 -7.68 19.50 -2.51
C LEU A 90 -9.11 18.96 -2.59
N GLN A 91 -10.10 19.83 -2.78
CA GLN A 91 -11.48 19.42 -2.96
C GLN A 91 -11.66 18.60 -4.24
N SER A 92 -11.02 18.99 -5.35
CA SER A 92 -11.06 18.23 -6.60
C SER A 92 -10.49 16.82 -6.43
N GLN A 93 -9.33 16.68 -5.77
CA GLN A 93 -8.74 15.37 -5.48
C GLN A 93 -9.67 14.50 -4.64
N ARG A 94 -10.30 15.09 -3.62
CA ARG A 94 -11.28 14.40 -2.78
C ARG A 94 -12.47 13.91 -3.60
N ASP A 95 -13.02 14.74 -4.47
CA ASP A 95 -14.18 14.40 -5.31
C ASP A 95 -13.84 13.26 -6.28
N GLU A 96 -12.64 13.27 -6.86
CA GLU A 96 -12.15 12.17 -7.72
C GLU A 96 -12.01 10.84 -6.96
N VAL A 97 -11.47 10.86 -5.74
CA VAL A 97 -11.39 9.66 -4.89
C VAL A 97 -12.79 9.16 -4.57
N LEU A 98 -13.72 10.05 -4.18
CA LEU A 98 -15.09 9.66 -3.86
C LEU A 98 -15.81 9.05 -5.07
N GLU A 99 -15.62 9.62 -6.25
CA GLU A 99 -16.17 9.06 -7.49
C GLU A 99 -15.57 7.68 -7.79
N PHE A 100 -14.26 7.53 -7.67
CA PHE A 100 -13.58 6.23 -7.79
C PHE A 100 -14.18 5.18 -6.86
N LEU A 101 -14.48 5.55 -5.60
CA LEU A 101 -15.04 4.64 -4.60
C LEU A 101 -16.43 4.09 -4.99
N THR A 102 -17.17 4.78 -5.86
CA THR A 102 -18.48 4.31 -6.35
C THR A 102 -18.37 3.21 -7.41
N GLY A 103 -17.21 3.09 -8.07
CA GLY A 103 -16.95 2.09 -9.10
C GLY A 103 -16.65 0.71 -8.53
N ASP A 104 -16.83 -0.32 -9.35
CA ASP A 104 -16.63 -1.73 -8.97
C ASP A 104 -15.19 -2.23 -9.23
N GLY A 105 -14.45 -1.54 -10.11
CA GLY A 105 -13.03 -1.80 -10.38
C GLY A 105 -12.74 -3.11 -11.13
N ASP A 106 -13.37 -4.22 -10.75
CA ASP A 106 -13.19 -5.56 -11.30
C ASP A 106 -14.39 -6.14 -12.04
N GLY A 107 -15.57 -5.51 -11.95
CA GLY A 107 -16.79 -5.94 -12.64
C GLY A 107 -17.51 -7.09 -11.91
N LYS A 108 -17.30 -7.22 -10.59
CA LYS A 108 -17.85 -8.28 -9.75
C LYS A 108 -19.02 -7.86 -8.88
N GLY A 109 -19.52 -6.65 -9.07
CA GLY A 109 -20.70 -6.07 -8.42
C GLY A 109 -20.42 -5.48 -7.04
N VAL A 110 -19.16 -5.30 -6.62
CA VAL A 110 -18.81 -4.76 -5.30
C VAL A 110 -18.03 -3.47 -5.47
N LYS A 111 -18.64 -2.35 -5.07
CA LYS A 111 -18.01 -1.03 -5.13
C LYS A 111 -16.73 -1.00 -4.30
N TRP A 112 -15.77 -0.17 -4.72
CA TRP A 112 -14.51 0.03 -4.00
C TRP A 112 -14.71 0.40 -2.53
N ALA A 113 -15.72 1.23 -2.22
CA ALA A 113 -16.07 1.58 -0.84
C ALA A 113 -16.43 0.38 0.05
N ASP A 114 -16.96 -0.70 -0.54
CA ASP A 114 -17.47 -1.86 0.18
C ASP A 114 -16.49 -3.05 0.14
N LYS A 115 -15.46 -2.98 -0.72
CA LYS A 115 -14.47 -4.05 -0.88
C LYS A 115 -13.68 -4.27 0.41
N VAL A 116 -13.29 -5.53 0.61
CA VAL A 116 -12.44 -5.97 1.73
C VAL A 116 -11.10 -6.44 1.22
N MET A 117 -10.01 -6.05 1.86
CA MET A 117 -8.66 -6.40 1.42
C MET A 117 -7.99 -7.30 2.44
N SER A 118 -7.87 -8.59 2.12
CA SER A 118 -7.12 -9.56 2.91
C SER A 118 -6.10 -10.23 2.00
N PRO A 119 -4.79 -9.92 2.11
CA PRO A 119 -3.77 -10.57 1.30
C PRO A 119 -3.64 -12.05 1.66
N ILE A 120 -3.97 -12.93 0.72
CA ILE A 120 -3.89 -14.38 0.90
C ILE A 120 -2.92 -14.96 -0.12
N GLY A 121 -2.00 -15.83 0.33
CA GLY A 121 -1.03 -16.48 -0.54
C GLY A 121 -1.69 -17.27 -1.68
N LEU A 122 -1.33 -16.93 -2.93
CA LEU A 122 -1.78 -17.60 -4.14
C LEU A 122 -0.74 -18.62 -4.61
N LEU A 123 0.51 -18.19 -4.78
CA LEU A 123 1.65 -19.03 -5.18
C LEU A 123 2.97 -18.34 -4.83
N MET A 124 4.08 -19.08 -4.93
CA MET A 124 5.44 -18.55 -4.88
C MET A 124 6.03 -18.59 -6.29
N ARG A 125 6.54 -17.46 -6.78
CA ARG A 125 7.16 -17.37 -8.12
C ARG A 125 8.52 -18.03 -8.10
N LYS A 126 8.78 -18.90 -9.07
CA LYS A 126 10.10 -19.54 -9.22
C LYS A 126 11.15 -18.60 -9.81
N SER A 127 10.72 -17.65 -10.64
CA SER A 127 11.59 -16.74 -11.39
C SER A 127 12.32 -15.72 -10.50
N ASP A 128 11.64 -15.17 -9.49
CA ASP A 128 12.18 -14.11 -8.64
C ASP A 128 12.05 -14.40 -7.12
N GLY A 129 11.43 -15.52 -6.75
CA GLY A 129 11.25 -15.91 -5.35
C GLY A 129 10.28 -15.03 -4.56
N ARG A 130 9.39 -14.29 -5.23
CA ARG A 130 8.34 -13.48 -4.58
C ARG A 130 7.06 -14.29 -4.37
N SER A 131 6.42 -14.09 -3.22
CA SER A 131 5.06 -14.55 -2.97
C SER A 131 4.08 -13.69 -3.76
N VAL A 132 3.11 -14.33 -4.43
CA VAL A 132 1.96 -13.68 -5.05
C VAL A 132 0.80 -13.76 -4.08
N LEU A 133 0.26 -12.61 -3.68
CA LEU A 133 -0.86 -12.49 -2.76
C LEU A 133 -2.11 -12.07 -3.54
N ALA A 134 -3.13 -12.89 -3.46
CA ALA A 134 -4.47 -12.58 -3.94
C ALA A 134 -5.20 -11.66 -2.95
N LEU A 135 -6.09 -10.82 -3.48
CA LEU A 135 -6.86 -9.84 -2.72
C LEU A 135 -8.37 -10.07 -2.81
N ASP A 136 -8.84 -11.12 -3.51
CA ASP A 136 -10.26 -11.29 -3.85
C ASP A 136 -11.14 -11.76 -2.70
N LYS A 137 -10.55 -12.38 -1.68
CA LYS A 137 -11.29 -13.04 -0.59
C LYS A 137 -11.27 -12.21 0.70
N PRO A 138 -12.37 -12.26 1.47
CA PRO A 138 -12.39 -11.71 2.82
C PRO A 138 -11.42 -12.48 3.74
N GLY A 139 -10.97 -11.80 4.80
CA GLY A 139 -10.32 -12.46 5.92
C GLY A 139 -11.28 -13.38 6.69
N PRO A 140 -10.76 -14.25 7.57
CA PRO A 140 -11.57 -15.19 8.35
C PRO A 140 -12.71 -14.53 9.13
N GLU A 141 -12.50 -13.30 9.59
CA GLU A 141 -13.45 -12.49 10.35
C GLU A 141 -14.67 -12.04 9.55
N LEU A 142 -14.58 -12.04 8.22
CA LEU A 142 -15.67 -11.69 7.30
C LEU A 142 -16.07 -12.87 6.41
N LYS A 143 -15.69 -14.09 6.79
CA LYS A 143 -16.12 -15.30 6.12
C LYS A 143 -17.66 -15.36 6.07
N ASP A 144 -18.21 -15.75 4.92
CA ASP A 144 -19.66 -15.88 4.67
C ASP A 144 -20.46 -14.56 4.70
N SER A 145 -19.82 -13.39 4.86
CA SER A 145 -20.49 -12.08 4.80
C SER A 145 -20.94 -11.66 3.40
N GLY A 146 -20.53 -12.39 2.36
CA GLY A 146 -20.72 -12.01 0.95
C GLY A 146 -19.78 -10.90 0.47
N ARG A 147 -18.98 -10.28 1.36
CA ARG A 147 -17.98 -9.25 1.00
C ARG A 147 -16.81 -9.87 0.26
N ARG A 148 -16.26 -9.13 -0.71
CA ARG A 148 -15.14 -9.53 -1.57
C ARG A 148 -14.16 -8.39 -1.76
N GLY A 149 -12.93 -8.71 -2.18
CA GLY A 149 -11.91 -7.71 -2.52
C GLY A 149 -11.71 -7.52 -4.01
N ASP A 150 -10.48 -7.15 -4.41
CA ASP A 150 -10.10 -6.94 -5.81
C ASP A 150 -9.65 -8.27 -6.45
N GLU A 151 -10.41 -8.74 -7.45
CA GLU A 151 -10.08 -9.96 -8.19
C GLU A 151 -9.08 -9.73 -9.34
N LYS A 152 -8.96 -8.49 -9.83
CA LYS A 152 -8.11 -8.17 -10.99
C LYS A 152 -6.64 -8.09 -10.62
N ARG A 153 -6.30 -7.59 -9.43
CA ARG A 153 -4.92 -7.33 -9.02
C ARG A 153 -4.41 -8.32 -7.98
N VAL A 154 -3.09 -8.44 -7.91
CA VAL A 154 -2.34 -9.18 -6.89
C VAL A 154 -1.20 -8.31 -6.38
N VAL A 155 -0.72 -8.62 -5.17
CA VAL A 155 0.49 -8.02 -4.61
C VAL A 155 1.61 -9.05 -4.64
N LEU A 156 2.73 -8.70 -5.24
CA LEU A 156 3.97 -9.49 -5.17
C LEU A 156 4.79 -8.96 -4.01
N VAL A 157 5.42 -9.84 -3.24
CA VAL A 157 6.26 -9.45 -2.10
C VAL A 157 7.30 -10.52 -1.79
N LYS A 158 8.49 -10.09 -1.38
CA LYS A 158 9.51 -10.96 -0.80
C LYS A 158 9.52 -10.78 0.70
N PHE A 159 9.09 -11.79 1.45
CA PHE A 159 9.18 -11.77 2.91
C PHE A 159 10.60 -12.16 3.35
N SER A 160 11.18 -11.36 4.24
CA SER A 160 12.43 -11.65 4.94
C SER A 160 12.23 -11.53 6.45
N LYS A 161 13.28 -11.79 7.23
CA LYS A 161 13.27 -11.57 8.68
C LYS A 161 13.04 -10.10 9.05
N GLU A 162 13.47 -9.19 8.19
CA GLU A 162 13.34 -7.73 8.36
C GLU A 162 12.01 -7.19 7.80
N GLY A 163 11.07 -8.07 7.46
CA GLY A 163 9.75 -7.71 6.92
C GLY A 163 9.62 -7.82 5.39
N PRO A 164 8.52 -7.31 4.82
CA PRO A 164 8.28 -7.35 3.39
C PRO A 164 9.21 -6.41 2.62
N ARG A 165 9.69 -6.87 1.46
CA ARG A 165 10.53 -6.12 0.52
C ARG A 165 10.12 -6.43 -0.93
N ASN A 166 10.56 -5.60 -1.87
CA ASN A 166 10.27 -5.76 -3.30
C ASN A 166 8.76 -5.89 -3.59
N VAL A 167 7.97 -5.03 -2.95
CA VAL A 167 6.51 -5.02 -3.07
C VAL A 167 6.10 -4.42 -4.42
N GLU A 168 5.16 -5.06 -5.12
CA GLU A 168 4.68 -4.63 -6.44
C GLU A 168 3.21 -5.01 -6.61
N VAL A 169 2.40 -4.15 -7.23
CA VAL A 169 1.02 -4.49 -7.61
C VAL A 169 0.96 -4.81 -9.10
N ARG A 170 0.38 -5.96 -9.45
CA ARG A 170 0.26 -6.41 -10.85
C ARG A 170 -1.11 -7.00 -11.13
N LEU A 171 -1.44 -7.13 -12.41
CA LEU A 171 -2.65 -7.84 -12.82
C LEU A 171 -2.48 -9.34 -12.58
N ARG A 172 -3.49 -9.95 -11.93
CA ARG A 172 -3.53 -11.38 -11.64
C ARG A 172 -3.36 -12.22 -12.90
N LYS A 173 -4.03 -11.83 -13.98
CA LYS A 173 -4.02 -12.54 -15.26
C LYS A 173 -2.61 -12.63 -15.84
N GLU A 174 -1.89 -11.51 -15.88
CA GLU A 174 -0.52 -11.45 -16.41
C GLU A 174 0.42 -12.39 -15.65
N ILE A 175 0.38 -12.34 -14.31
CA ILE A 175 1.21 -13.20 -13.47
C ILE A 175 0.90 -14.68 -13.72
N LEU A 176 -0.38 -15.06 -13.78
CA LEU A 176 -0.74 -16.46 -14.04
C LEU A 176 -0.32 -16.93 -15.43
N ASP A 177 -0.37 -16.07 -16.44
CA ASP A 177 0.07 -16.40 -17.80
C ASP A 177 1.60 -16.49 -17.92
N GLU A 178 2.35 -15.65 -17.19
CA GLU A 178 3.81 -15.74 -17.04
C GLU A 178 4.25 -17.07 -16.39
N GLU A 179 3.60 -17.47 -15.28
CA GLU A 179 3.94 -18.72 -14.57
C GLU A 179 3.62 -19.97 -15.41
N LYS A 180 2.48 -19.98 -16.13
CA LYS A 180 2.16 -21.06 -17.08
C LYS A 180 3.20 -21.17 -18.18
N SER A 181 3.61 -20.04 -18.75
CA SER A 181 4.61 -19.99 -19.82
C SER A 181 5.98 -20.49 -19.35
N THR A 182 6.34 -20.21 -18.10
CA THR A 182 7.58 -20.69 -17.48
C THR A 182 7.53 -22.19 -17.23
N ALA A 183 6.44 -22.70 -16.65
CA ALA A 183 6.25 -24.14 -16.43
C ALA A 183 6.28 -24.95 -17.75
N ALA A 184 5.72 -24.40 -18.83
CA ALA A 184 5.75 -25.03 -20.16
C ALA A 184 7.15 -25.05 -20.80
N LYS A 185 8.03 -24.10 -20.44
CA LYS A 185 9.44 -24.10 -20.87
C LYS A 185 10.23 -25.13 -20.07
N ASP A 186 10.07 -25.17 -18.75
CA ASP A 186 10.76 -26.12 -17.87
C ASP A 186 10.45 -27.58 -18.23
N ALA A 187 9.20 -27.88 -18.64
CA ALA A 187 8.80 -29.24 -19.02
C ALA A 187 9.35 -29.72 -20.38
N LYS A 188 9.99 -28.85 -21.16
CA LYS A 188 10.59 -29.16 -22.46
C LYS A 188 12.12 -29.34 -22.40
N LEU A 189 12.72 -29.10 -21.24
CA LEU A 189 14.14 -29.34 -20.94
C LEU A 189 14.31 -30.70 -20.25
#